data_AF-A0AAX3SXB4-F1
#
_entry.id   AF-A0AAX3SXB4-F1
#
_cell.length_a   1.000
_cell.length_b   1.000
_cell.length_c   1.000
_cell.angle_alpha   90.00
_cell.angle_beta   90.00
_cell.angle_gamma   90.00
#
_symmetry.space_group_name_H-M   'P 1'
#
loop_
_entity.id
_entity.type
_entity.pdbx_description
1 polymer ?
#
loop_
_entity_poly.entity_id
_entity_poly.type
_entity_poly.pdbx_seq_one_letter_code
_entity_poly.pdbx_strand_id
1 'polypeptide(L)' 'MNKKKYKHFSLDERYKLKEYLISETFKKKNGTPNYSKIAKVMGKSRNTIRLEAQRLDEEYNPEKANDD' A
#
# COMPACT_ATOMS: atom_id res chain seq x y z
N MET A 1 21.54 -10.67 17.00
CA MET A 1 21.42 -9.42 16.21
C MET A 1 20.04 -9.42 15.55
N ASN A 2 19.04 -8.79 16.18
CA ASN A 2 17.69 -8.73 15.61
C ASN A 2 17.78 -7.93 14.31
N LYS A 3 17.59 -8.60 13.16
CA LYS A 3 17.47 -7.93 11.87
C LYS A 3 16.28 -6.97 11.99
N LYS A 4 16.54 -5.66 12.01
CA LYS A 4 15.47 -4.67 11.88
C LYS A 4 14.76 -4.99 10.58
N LYS A 5 13.54 -5.54 10.65
CA LYS A 5 12.68 -5.72 9.48
C LYS A 5 12.37 -4.31 9.00
N TYR A 6 13.09 -3.86 7.97
CA TYR A 6 12.84 -2.55 7.38
C TYR A 6 11.47 -2.61 6.70
N LYS A 7 10.43 -2.18 7.41
CA LYS A 7 9.09 -2.08 6.86
C LYS A 7 9.06 -0.87 5.92
N HIS A 8 8.76 -1.11 4.65
CA HIS A 8 8.60 -0.03 3.66
C HIS A 8 7.37 0.84 3.92
N PHE A 9 6.43 0.32 4.72
CA PHE A 9 5.19 0.94 5.12
C PHE A 9 5.01 0.86 6.64
N SER A 10 4.67 1.99 7.25
CA SER A 10 4.10 2.02 8.60
C SER A 10 2.64 1.57 8.58
N LEU A 11 2.08 1.26 9.76
CA LEU A 11 0.67 0.89 9.90
C LEU A 11 -0.27 1.99 9.33
N ASP A 12 0.02 3.25 9.65
CA ASP A 12 -0.74 4.41 9.14
C ASP A 12 -0.63 4.54 7.61
N GLU A 13 0.56 4.33 7.05
CA GLU A 13 0.73 4.34 5.59
C GLU A 13 -0.07 3.20 4.93
N ARG A 14 -0.23 2.04 5.57
CA ARG A 14 -1.06 0.94 5.04
C ARG A 14 -2.54 1.31 5.02
N TYR A 15 -3.05 1.93 6.07
CA TYR A 15 -4.43 2.41 6.10
C TYR A 15 -4.69 3.44 5.01
N LYS A 16 -3.81 4.43 4.87
CA LYS A 16 -3.88 5.44 3.79
C LYS A 16 -3.82 4.80 2.41
N LEU A 17 -2.95 3.82 2.21
CA LEU A 17 -2.88 3.09 0.94
C LEU A 17 -4.22 2.39 0.65
N LYS A 18 -4.82 1.71 1.63
CA LYS A 18 -6.12 1.05 1.48
C LYS A 18 -7.21 2.05 1.07
N GLU A 19 -7.28 3.21 1.71
CA GLU A 19 -8.21 4.29 1.33
C GLU A 19 -7.97 4.79 -0.09
N TYR A 20 -6.71 4.98 -0.49
CA TYR A 20 -6.37 5.41 -1.85
C TYR A 20 -6.66 4.35 -2.91
N LEU A 21 -6.59 3.06 -2.56
CA LEU A 21 -6.92 1.97 -3.50
C LEU A 21 -8.43 1.93 -3.81
N ILE A 22 -9.28 2.26 -2.84
CA ILE A 22 -10.74 2.27 -3.01
C ILE A 22 -11.29 3.62 -3.51
N SER A 23 -10.55 4.70 -3.30
CA SER A 23 -10.97 6.07 -3.65
C SER A 23 -11.09 6.29 -5.17
N GLU A 24 -12.23 6.81 -5.61
CA GLU A 24 -12.49 7.20 -7.00
C GLU A 24 -11.46 8.22 -7.52
N THR A 25 -10.93 9.10 -6.66
CA THR A 25 -9.94 10.11 -7.03
C THR A 25 -8.62 9.51 -7.54
N PHE A 26 -8.32 8.30 -7.09
CA PHE A 26 -7.11 7.55 -7.44
C PHE A 26 -7.40 6.40 -8.39
N LYS A 27 -8.63 6.23 -8.88
CA LYS A 27 -8.94 5.29 -9.95
C LYS A 27 -8.60 5.87 -11.32
N LYS A 28 -8.24 4.98 -12.24
CA LYS A 28 -8.13 5.27 -13.66
C LYS A 28 -9.52 5.23 -14.29
N LYS A 29 -9.63 5.72 -15.54
CA LYS A 29 -10.89 5.66 -16.32
C LYS A 29 -11.48 4.25 -16.46
N ASN A 30 -10.65 3.21 -16.33
CA ASN A 30 -11.07 1.80 -16.40
C ASN A 30 -11.42 1.19 -15.02
N GLY A 31 -11.56 2.02 -13.98
CA GLY A 31 -11.89 1.57 -12.62
C GLY A 31 -10.73 0.99 -11.80
N THR A 32 -9.56 0.75 -12.41
CA THR A 32 -8.39 0.20 -11.68
C THR A 32 -7.63 1.27 -10.90
N PRO A 33 -6.99 0.93 -9.77
CA PRO A 33 -6.19 1.90 -9.00
C PRO A 33 -5.02 2.47 -9.82
N ASN A 34 -4.77 3.77 -9.66
CA ASN A 34 -3.67 4.47 -10.30
C ASN A 34 -2.45 4.51 -9.37
N TYR A 35 -1.69 3.42 -9.36
CA TYR A 35 -0.48 3.30 -8.53
C TYR A 35 0.55 4.41 -8.74
N SER A 36 0.67 4.99 -9.94
CA SER A 36 1.59 6.10 -10.19
C SER A 36 1.17 7.38 -9.44
N LYS A 37 -0.14 7.64 -9.35
CA LYS A 37 -0.68 8.81 -8.65
C LYS A 37 -0.57 8.62 -7.13
N ILE A 38 -0.92 7.43 -6.66
CA ILE A 38 -0.78 7.04 -5.24
C ILE A 38 0.69 7.13 -4.79
N ALA A 39 1.61 6.58 -5.58
CA ALA A 39 3.05 6.64 -5.32
C ALA A 39 3.57 8.07 -5.13
N LYS A 40 3.12 9.02 -5.96
CA LYS A 40 3.48 10.44 -5.84
C LYS A 40 2.98 11.06 -4.55
N VAL A 41 1.72 10.80 -4.17
CA VAL A 41 1.12 11.35 -2.94
C VAL A 41 1.78 10.78 -1.69
N MET A 42 2.09 9.48 -1.71
CA MET A 42 2.72 8.80 -0.58
C MET A 42 4.25 8.96 -0.52
N GLY A 43 4.88 9.57 -1.55
CA GLY A 43 6.34 9.68 -1.63
C GLY A 43 7.06 8.34 -1.72
N LYS A 44 6.43 7.32 -2.32
CA LYS A 44 6.99 5.96 -2.46
C LYS A 44 7.20 5.61 -3.92
N SER A 45 7.98 4.55 -4.18
CA SER A 45 8.08 4.01 -5.54
C SER A 45 6.78 3.33 -5.96
N ARG A 46 6.45 3.42 -7.26
CA ARG A 46 5.30 2.70 -7.82
C ARG A 46 5.36 1.20 -7.55
N ASN A 47 6.55 0.60 -7.59
CA ASN A 47 6.70 -0.84 -7.35
C ASN A 47 6.38 -1.18 -5.88
N THR A 48 6.78 -0.34 -4.93
CA THR A 48 6.45 -0.47 -3.51
C THR A 48 4.93 -0.40 -3.28
N ILE A 49 4.23 0.55 -3.91
CA ILE A 49 2.76 0.63 -3.86
C ILE A 49 2.13 -0.66 -4.42
N ARG A 50 2.60 -1.14 -5.58
CA ARG A 50 2.04 -2.33 -6.22
C ARG A 50 2.20 -3.57 -5.34
N LEU A 51 3.40 -3.79 -4.77
CA LEU A 51 3.67 -4.94 -3.91
C LEU A 51 2.81 -4.91 -2.64
N GLU A 52 2.67 -3.73 -2.02
CA GLU A 52 1.84 -3.61 -0.82
C GLU A 52 0.35 -3.69 -1.16
N ALA A 53 -0.10 -3.18 -2.31
CA ALA A 53 -1.47 -3.35 -2.78
C ALA A 53 -1.81 -4.83 -3.08
N GLN A 54 -0.88 -5.57 -3.69
CA GLN A 54 -1.04 -7.02 -3.90
C GLN A 54 -1.13 -7.77 -2.57
N ARG A 55 -0.28 -7.41 -1.60
CA ARG A 55 -0.38 -7.95 -0.25
C ARG A 55 -1.72 -7.63 0.38
N LEU A 56 -2.26 -6.42 0.19
CA LEU A 56 -3.55 -5.96 0.72
C LEU A 56 -4.76 -6.70 0.11
N ASP A 57 -4.69 -7.04 -1.17
CA ASP A 57 -5.75 -7.71 -1.94
C ASP A 57 -5.87 -9.21 -1.59
N GLU A 58 -4.75 -9.87 -1.29
CA GLU A 58 -4.70 -11.22 -0.70
C GLU A 58 -5.10 -11.17 0.79
N GLU A 59 -6.38 -10.94 1.08
CA GLU A 59 -7.02 -11.01 2.42
C GLU A 59 -6.08 -10.60 3.57
N TYR A 60 -5.53 -9.39 3.45
CA TYR A 60 -4.51 -8.92 4.37
C TYR A 60 -5.14 -8.51 5.68
N ASN A 61 -4.88 -9.28 6.73
CA ASN A 61 -5.10 -8.83 8.09
C ASN A 61 -3.92 -7.92 8.49
N PRO A 62 -4.07 -6.58 8.53
CA PRO A 62 -2.97 -5.64 8.76
C PRO A 62 -2.28 -5.83 10.11
N GLU A 63 -2.95 -6.46 11.07
CA GLU A 63 -2.38 -6.87 12.36
C GLU A 63 -1.36 -8.01 12.18
N LYS A 64 -1.70 -9.06 11.42
CA LYS A 64 -0.82 -10.23 11.19
C LYS A 64 0.50 -9.86 10.52
N ALA A 65 0.51 -8.84 9.68
CA ALA A 65 1.71 -8.41 8.96
C ALA A 65 2.50 -7.31 9.66
N ASN A 66 2.06 -6.85 10.84
CA ASN A 66 2.87 -6.02 11.72
C ASN A 66 3.67 -6.87 12.72
N ASP A 67 3.23 -8.09 13.00
CA ASP A 67 3.96 -9.04 13.87
C ASP A 67 5.03 -9.85 13.13
N ASP A 68 5.03 -9.84 11.80
CA ASP A 68 6.03 -10.47 10.93
C ASP A 68 6.99 -9.46 10.26
#